data_AF-A0A0S6W171-F1
#
_entry.id   AF-A0A0S6W171-F1
#
_cell.length_a   1.000
_cell.length_b   1.000
_cell.length_c   1.000
_cell.angle_alpha   90.00
_cell.angle_beta   90.00
_cell.angle_gamma   90.00
#
_symmetry.space_group_name_H-M   'P 1'
#
loop_
_entity.id
_entity.type
_entity.pdbx_description
1 polymer ?
#
loop_
_entity_poly.entity_id
_entity_poly.type
_entity_poly.pdbx_seq_one_letter_code
_entity_poly.pdbx_strand_id
1 'polypeptide(L)'
;MLRKISYMMLLLMCVASVMVFANGAAAQKEGEPPQPPNGEMMAPPDGGQQMPDAPMPPDGPMSPDGMQQDNLRINWQALNLTDEQREKIQQLRRDFQVSTATTREELQFAQQDLRKEMSNAQIDSAKIDALLTQIASAKQKLSEGAVQNLLNIKAILTEEQLQQLAEMQEQMPVEWRGIALTKEQRSQIKNILKTSLKANQQLLETIIQLRGELREELFATNSDTAKVQQLQASIAEKDAALEKARTETMIEINKLLTPEQREQLKKASAERKQDRQERIQERVKERQNKRAPQK
;
A
#
# COMPACT_ATOMS: atom_id res chain seq x y z
N MET A 1 13.68 6.03 -14.19
CA MET A 1 12.63 5.02 -13.96
C MET A 1 12.97 3.92 -12.93
N LEU A 2 14.16 3.88 -12.33
CA LEU A 2 14.63 2.70 -11.53
C LEU A 2 14.68 2.87 -9.99
N ARG A 3 13.92 3.81 -9.40
CA ARG A 3 13.85 3.98 -7.92
C ARG A 3 12.43 3.80 -7.35
N LYS A 4 11.43 3.41 -8.17
CA LYS A 4 9.99 3.32 -7.81
C LYS A 4 9.55 1.99 -7.15
N ILE A 5 10.41 0.97 -7.04
CA ILE A 5 10.02 -0.34 -6.48
C ILE A 5 10.48 -0.49 -5.00
N SER A 6 11.33 0.40 -4.51
CA SER A 6 12.08 0.20 -3.26
C SER A 6 11.25 0.18 -1.96
N TYR A 7 9.93 0.40 -2.02
CA TYR A 7 9.05 0.45 -0.85
C TYR A 7 7.66 -0.18 -1.04
N MET A 8 7.33 -0.70 -2.22
CA MET A 8 6.01 -1.33 -2.44
C MET A 8 5.92 -2.73 -1.83
N MET A 9 7.03 -3.24 -1.27
CA MET A 9 7.15 -4.59 -0.69
C MET A 9 7.54 -4.60 0.81
N LEU A 10 7.59 -3.44 1.48
CA LEU A 10 7.39 -3.41 2.94
C LEU A 10 5.87 -3.54 3.29
N LEU A 11 5.05 -3.74 2.25
CA LEU A 11 3.59 -3.90 2.21
C LEU A 11 3.19 -5.39 2.24
N LEU A 12 3.83 -6.18 3.09
CA LEU A 12 3.10 -7.21 3.80
C LEU A 12 2.23 -6.48 4.82
N MET A 13 1.03 -6.09 4.43
CA MET A 13 0.06 -5.56 5.39
C MET A 13 -1.37 -5.72 4.89
N CYS A 14 -1.85 -6.96 5.02
CA CYS A 14 -3.23 -7.40 4.92
C CYS A 14 -3.75 -7.62 3.50
N VAL A 15 -4.74 -8.52 3.43
CA VAL A 15 -5.57 -8.94 2.29
C VAL A 15 -4.98 -10.11 1.50
N ALA A 16 -5.64 -11.25 1.38
CA ALA A 16 -6.77 -11.84 2.10
C ALA A 16 -6.81 -13.30 1.66
N SER A 17 -7.27 -14.15 2.55
CA SER A 17 -7.70 -15.52 2.26
C SER A 17 -8.50 -15.57 0.95
N VAL A 18 -7.91 -16.09 -0.12
CA VAL A 18 -8.71 -16.73 -1.17
C VAL A 18 -8.94 -18.15 -0.68
N MET A 19 -9.98 -18.31 0.15
CA MET A 19 -10.68 -19.59 0.16
C MET A 19 -11.26 -19.74 -1.24
N VAL A 20 -10.59 -20.56 -2.05
CA VAL A 20 -11.21 -21.17 -3.22
C VAL A 20 -12.34 -22.04 -2.65
N PHE A 21 -13.57 -21.52 -2.68
CA PHE A 21 -14.73 -22.41 -2.65
C PHE A 21 -14.68 -23.19 -3.95
N ALA A 22 -14.07 -24.38 -3.88
CA ALA A 22 -14.27 -25.39 -4.87
C ALA A 22 -15.78 -25.68 -4.91
N ASN A 23 -16.38 -25.48 -6.08
CA ASN A 23 -17.73 -25.93 -6.40
C ASN A 23 -17.81 -27.44 -6.20
N GLY A 24 -18.17 -27.86 -4.99
CA GLY A 24 -18.74 -29.16 -4.71
C GLY A 24 -20.23 -29.09 -5.00
N ALA A 25 -20.61 -29.40 -6.23
CA ALA A 25 -21.98 -29.74 -6.57
C ALA A 25 -22.38 -31.01 -5.81
N ALA A 26 -23.05 -30.86 -4.68
CA ALA A 26 -23.75 -31.94 -3.99
C ALA A 26 -25.21 -31.53 -3.82
N ALA A 27 -26.07 -32.35 -4.41
CA ALA A 27 -27.52 -32.20 -4.49
C ALA A 27 -28.16 -31.89 -3.13
N GLN A 28 -28.89 -30.77 -3.05
CA GLN A 28 -29.73 -30.44 -1.93
C GLN A 28 -31.19 -30.58 -2.36
N LYS A 29 -31.87 -31.53 -1.71
CA LYS A 29 -33.30 -31.83 -1.86
C LYS A 29 -34.14 -30.58 -1.60
N GLU A 30 -35.17 -30.43 -2.42
CA GLU A 30 -36.24 -29.45 -2.28
C GLU A 30 -36.87 -29.57 -0.88
N GLY A 31 -36.74 -28.49 -0.10
CA GLY A 31 -37.43 -28.26 1.17
C GLY A 31 -38.00 -26.84 1.14
N GLU A 32 -39.28 -26.73 1.45
CA GLU A 32 -40.13 -25.55 1.31
C GLU A 32 -39.54 -24.24 1.87
N PRO A 33 -39.80 -23.10 1.23
CA PRO A 33 -39.35 -21.81 1.72
C PRO A 33 -40.12 -21.39 2.98
N PRO A 34 -39.43 -20.97 4.06
CA PRO A 34 -40.09 -20.35 5.20
C PRO A 34 -40.65 -18.97 4.82
N GLN A 35 -41.91 -18.75 5.15
CA GLN A 35 -42.59 -17.46 5.03
C GLN A 35 -41.84 -16.37 5.82
N PRO A 36 -41.66 -15.16 5.27
CA PRO A 36 -41.13 -14.05 6.04
C PRO A 36 -42.16 -13.57 7.08
N PRO A 37 -41.73 -13.26 8.32
CA PRO A 37 -42.60 -12.63 9.30
C PRO A 37 -43.04 -11.25 8.79
N ASN A 38 -44.33 -10.96 9.01
CA ASN A 38 -45.00 -9.72 8.69
C ASN A 38 -44.15 -8.49 9.03
N GLY A 39 -44.03 -7.59 8.05
CA GLY A 39 -43.33 -6.34 8.17
C GLY A 39 -44.03 -5.36 9.09
N GLU A 40 -43.27 -4.83 10.04
CA GLU A 40 -43.48 -3.49 10.58
C GLU A 40 -42.46 -2.58 9.87
N MET A 41 -42.92 -1.93 8.80
CA MET A 41 -42.17 -0.87 8.14
C MET A 41 -42.10 0.33 9.10
N MET A 42 -40.98 0.46 9.81
CA MET A 42 -40.62 1.72 10.47
C MET A 42 -40.55 2.81 9.41
N ALA A 43 -41.47 3.77 9.50
CA ALA A 43 -41.45 4.99 8.73
C ALA A 43 -40.09 5.70 8.91
N PRO A 44 -39.52 6.30 7.84
CA PRO A 44 -38.36 7.16 8.00
C PRO A 44 -38.74 8.34 8.90
N PRO A 45 -37.97 8.67 9.95
CA PRO A 45 -38.17 9.91 10.66
C PRO A 45 -37.83 11.06 9.72
N ASP A 46 -38.89 11.71 9.24
CA ASP A 46 -38.87 13.04 8.66
C ASP A 46 -38.37 14.01 9.74
N GLY A 47 -37.16 14.51 9.57
CA GLY A 47 -36.48 15.24 10.63
C GLY A 47 -35.08 15.66 10.19
N GLY A 48 -35.02 16.72 9.39
CA GLY A 48 -33.81 17.50 9.18
C GLY A 48 -33.32 18.11 10.49
N GLN A 49 -32.66 17.30 11.33
CA GLN A 49 -31.83 17.80 12.42
C GLN A 49 -30.53 18.29 11.81
N GLN A 50 -30.51 19.60 11.53
CA GLN A 50 -29.29 20.38 11.50
C GLN A 50 -28.49 20.00 12.75
N MET A 51 -27.36 19.32 12.56
CA MET A 51 -26.45 19.07 13.67
C MET A 51 -26.01 20.44 14.21
N PRO A 52 -26.26 20.74 15.50
CA PRO A 52 -25.80 21.99 16.08
C PRO A 52 -24.28 22.04 15.95
N ASP A 53 -23.76 23.22 15.62
CA ASP A 53 -22.34 23.56 15.53
C ASP A 53 -21.56 23.01 16.72
N ALA A 54 -21.09 21.78 16.61
CA ALA A 54 -20.21 21.19 17.59
C ALA A 54 -18.86 21.91 17.44
N PRO A 55 -18.35 22.56 18.49
CA PRO A 55 -17.06 23.25 18.43
C PRO A 55 -16.01 22.23 18.00
N MET A 56 -15.34 22.51 16.87
CA MET A 56 -14.21 21.71 16.43
C MET A 56 -13.19 21.66 17.57
N PRO A 57 -12.71 20.47 17.97
CA PRO A 57 -11.72 20.37 19.02
C PRO A 57 -10.46 21.15 18.61
N PRO A 58 -9.86 21.92 19.53
CA PRO A 58 -8.70 22.74 19.23
C PRO A 58 -7.52 21.82 18.91
N ASP A 59 -6.92 22.01 17.74
CA ASP A 59 -5.54 21.65 17.40
C ASP A 59 -4.96 20.39 18.07
N GLY A 60 -5.53 19.22 17.75
CA GLY A 60 -4.83 17.96 17.93
C GLY A 60 -3.79 17.81 16.81
N PRO A 61 -2.47 17.84 17.08
CA PRO A 61 -1.47 17.82 16.03
C PRO A 61 -1.26 16.37 15.58
N MET A 62 -1.97 15.93 14.54
CA MET A 62 -1.51 14.92 13.57
C MET A 62 -2.57 14.75 12.48
N SER A 63 -2.38 15.43 11.35
CA SER A 63 -3.14 15.13 10.13
C SER A 63 -2.93 13.65 9.75
N PRO A 64 -3.99 12.89 9.38
CA PRO A 64 -3.89 11.48 8.99
C PRO A 64 -3.00 11.20 7.77
N ASP A 65 -2.59 12.24 7.04
CA ASP A 65 -1.66 12.18 5.90
C ASP A 65 -0.17 12.32 6.27
N GLY A 66 0.16 12.45 7.56
CA GLY A 66 1.53 12.67 8.04
C GLY A 66 2.51 11.49 7.92
N MET A 67 2.16 10.38 7.27
CA MET A 67 3.03 9.19 7.20
C MET A 67 3.17 8.55 5.80
N GLN A 68 2.90 9.27 4.72
CA GLN A 68 3.14 8.76 3.36
C GLN A 68 4.10 9.59 2.50
N GLN A 69 4.56 10.75 2.98
CA GLN A 69 5.56 11.52 2.26
C GLN A 69 6.95 11.00 2.62
N ASP A 70 7.69 10.64 1.58
CA ASP A 70 9.06 10.12 1.63
C ASP A 70 9.17 8.71 2.20
N ASN A 71 8.69 7.77 1.40
CA ASN A 71 9.01 6.35 1.54
C ASN A 71 10.52 6.14 1.78
N LEU A 72 11.39 6.99 1.21
CA LEU A 72 12.77 7.10 1.62
C LEU A 72 12.88 7.75 3.02
N ARG A 73 12.87 6.91 4.07
CA ARG A 73 13.31 7.28 5.44
C ARG A 73 14.81 7.62 5.46
N ILE A 74 15.23 8.61 4.67
CA ILE A 74 16.57 9.18 4.69
C ILE A 74 16.68 9.98 5.99
N ASN A 75 17.68 9.64 6.80
CA ASN A 75 18.00 10.44 7.96
C ASN A 75 18.78 11.69 7.50
N TRP A 76 18.07 12.72 7.08
CA TRP A 76 18.66 13.97 6.57
C TRP A 76 19.56 14.67 7.61
N GLN A 77 19.35 14.42 8.90
CA GLN A 77 20.19 14.96 9.97
C GLN A 77 21.60 14.36 9.96
N ALA A 78 21.77 13.14 9.43
CA ALA A 78 23.06 12.45 9.40
C ALA A 78 23.98 12.90 8.26
N LEU A 79 23.52 13.76 7.34
CA LEU A 79 24.30 14.26 6.19
C LEU A 79 25.09 15.54 6.50
N ASN A 80 25.12 16.00 7.77
CA ASN A 80 25.82 17.22 8.18
C ASN A 80 25.52 18.43 7.26
N LEU A 81 24.26 18.61 6.90
CA LEU A 81 23.82 19.66 6.00
C LEU A 81 24.12 21.04 6.58
N THR A 82 24.61 21.97 5.74
CA THR A 82 24.73 23.39 6.08
C THR A 82 23.35 24.02 6.28
N ASP A 83 23.28 25.16 6.97
CA ASP A 83 21.99 25.82 7.22
C ASP A 83 21.30 26.24 5.91
N GLU A 84 22.08 26.73 4.93
CA GLU A 84 21.57 27.06 3.59
C GLU A 84 21.02 25.83 2.84
N GLN A 85 21.71 24.68 2.91
CA GLN A 85 21.21 23.43 2.33
C GLN A 85 19.91 22.99 3.00
N ARG A 86 19.82 23.08 4.33
CA ARG A 86 18.60 22.72 5.08
C ARG A 86 17.43 23.59 4.66
N GLU A 87 17.62 24.90 4.56
CA GLU A 87 16.60 25.84 4.14
C GLU A 87 16.11 25.53 2.72
N LYS A 88 17.03 25.29 1.77
CA LYS A 88 16.69 24.90 0.39
C LYS A 88 15.93 23.58 0.32
N ILE A 89 16.34 22.54 1.08
CA ILE A 89 15.61 21.26 1.16
C ILE A 89 14.20 21.49 1.71
N GLN A 90 14.06 22.28 2.77
CA GLN A 90 12.75 22.58 3.35
C GLN A 90 11.85 23.32 2.36
N GLN A 91 12.39 24.29 1.62
CA GLN A 91 11.66 24.99 0.59
C GLN A 91 11.19 24.04 -0.52
N LEU A 92 12.09 23.20 -1.06
CA LEU A 92 11.74 22.19 -2.07
C LEU A 92 10.61 21.25 -1.60
N ARG A 93 10.62 20.85 -0.32
CA ARG A 93 9.53 20.04 0.25
C ARG A 93 8.21 20.80 0.34
N ARG A 94 8.23 22.06 0.78
CA ARG A 94 7.03 22.92 0.80
C ARG A 94 6.48 23.10 -0.60
N ASP A 95 7.34 23.40 -1.57
CA ASP A 95 6.96 23.59 -2.97
C ASP A 95 6.39 22.30 -3.57
N PHE A 96 7.01 21.15 -3.29
CA PHE A 96 6.46 19.85 -3.67
C PHE A 96 5.10 19.62 -3.02
N GLN A 97 4.93 19.92 -1.73
CA GLN A 97 3.67 19.76 -1.03
C GLN A 97 2.57 20.60 -1.67
N VAL A 98 2.82 21.89 -1.91
CA VAL A 98 1.88 22.83 -2.53
C VAL A 98 1.55 22.43 -3.96
N SER A 99 2.57 22.19 -4.80
CA SER A 99 2.38 21.85 -6.22
C SER A 99 1.66 20.52 -6.46
N THR A 100 1.63 19.63 -5.46
CA THR A 100 0.92 18.35 -5.55
C THR A 100 -0.35 18.28 -4.70
N ALA A 101 -0.76 19.37 -4.05
CA ALA A 101 -1.97 19.41 -3.21
C ALA A 101 -3.21 18.97 -4.00
N THR A 102 -3.46 19.60 -5.15
CA THR A 102 -4.57 19.25 -6.04
C THR A 102 -4.52 17.79 -6.49
N THR A 103 -3.36 17.26 -6.89
CA THR A 103 -3.22 15.85 -7.31
C THR A 103 -3.50 14.87 -6.16
N ARG A 104 -3.18 15.23 -4.91
CA ARG A 104 -3.51 14.40 -3.73
C ARG A 104 -5.01 14.42 -3.46
N GLU A 105 -5.65 15.58 -3.55
CA GLU A 105 -7.11 15.72 -3.44
C GLU A 105 -7.82 14.91 -4.53
N GLU A 106 -7.40 15.04 -5.80
CA GLU A 106 -7.90 14.23 -6.92
C GLU A 106 -7.81 12.72 -6.61
N LEU A 107 -6.65 12.26 -6.13
CA LEU A 107 -6.45 10.86 -5.76
C LEU A 107 -7.39 10.43 -4.62
N GLN A 108 -7.57 11.27 -3.61
CA GLN A 108 -8.42 10.98 -2.47
C GLN A 108 -9.89 10.91 -2.88
N PHE A 109 -10.39 11.89 -3.63
CA PHE A 109 -11.77 11.91 -4.12
C PHE A 109 -12.05 10.73 -5.04
N ALA A 110 -11.20 10.45 -6.02
CA ALA A 110 -11.38 9.31 -6.91
C ALA A 110 -11.41 7.96 -6.15
N GLN A 111 -10.61 7.81 -5.09
CA GLN A 111 -10.68 6.63 -4.21
C GLN A 111 -11.98 6.54 -3.40
N GLN A 112 -12.50 7.67 -2.92
CA GLN A 112 -13.77 7.71 -2.19
C GLN A 112 -14.94 7.39 -3.11
N ASP A 113 -14.97 8.01 -4.28
CA ASP A 113 -16.00 7.79 -5.30
C ASP A 113 -15.98 6.34 -5.78
N LEU A 114 -14.79 5.74 -5.96
CA LEU A 114 -14.68 4.32 -6.31
C LEU A 114 -15.29 3.44 -5.22
N ARG A 115 -15.01 3.71 -3.94
CA ARG A 115 -15.62 2.93 -2.84
C ARG A 115 -17.13 3.12 -2.79
N LYS A 116 -17.63 4.33 -3.03
CA LYS A 116 -19.07 4.64 -3.06
C LYS A 116 -19.75 3.89 -4.21
N GLU A 117 -19.16 3.92 -5.41
CA GLU A 117 -19.70 3.22 -6.57
C GLU A 117 -19.77 1.70 -6.35
N MET A 118 -18.71 1.12 -5.77
CA MET A 118 -18.68 -0.30 -5.41
C MET A 118 -19.70 -0.70 -4.32
N SER A 119 -20.31 0.27 -3.63
CA SER A 119 -21.35 0.02 -2.62
C SER A 119 -22.79 0.21 -3.13
N ASN A 120 -22.96 0.69 -4.37
CA ASN A 120 -24.28 0.88 -4.97
C ASN A 120 -24.93 -0.46 -5.30
N ALA A 121 -26.26 -0.53 -5.22
CA ALA A 121 -27.03 -1.72 -5.60
C ALA A 121 -26.97 -2.00 -7.13
N GLN A 122 -26.86 -0.94 -7.93
CA GLN A 122 -26.59 -1.01 -9.35
C GLN A 122 -25.21 -0.39 -9.59
N ILE A 123 -24.27 -1.20 -10.06
CA ILE A 123 -22.88 -0.80 -10.28
C ILE A 123 -22.76 -0.20 -11.69
N ASP A 124 -22.24 1.02 -11.80
CA ASP A 124 -21.87 1.62 -13.09
C ASP A 124 -20.41 1.26 -13.45
N SER A 125 -20.26 0.33 -14.39
CA SER A 125 -18.99 -0.16 -14.90
C SER A 125 -18.12 0.93 -15.52
N ALA A 126 -18.71 1.76 -16.39
CA ALA A 126 -18.00 2.81 -17.11
C ALA A 126 -17.44 3.85 -16.14
N LYS A 127 -18.20 4.15 -15.07
CA LYS A 127 -17.76 5.06 -14.01
C LYS A 127 -16.60 4.47 -13.19
N ILE A 128 -16.62 3.17 -12.89
CA ILE A 128 -15.49 2.51 -12.20
C ILE A 128 -14.21 2.62 -13.02
N ASP A 129 -14.27 2.37 -14.33
CA ASP A 129 -13.10 2.44 -15.21
C ASP A 129 -12.53 3.85 -15.29
N ALA A 130 -13.40 4.86 -15.38
CA ALA A 130 -13.01 6.27 -15.32
C ALA A 130 -12.29 6.59 -14.00
N LEU A 131 -12.84 6.18 -12.85
CA LEU A 131 -12.26 6.41 -11.53
C LEU A 131 -10.90 5.71 -11.36
N LEU A 132 -10.75 4.47 -11.85
CA LEU A 132 -9.49 3.75 -11.79
C LEU A 132 -8.42 4.38 -12.67
N THR A 133 -8.80 4.91 -13.83
CA THR A 133 -7.91 5.68 -14.71
C THR A 133 -7.43 6.97 -14.04
N GLN A 134 -8.34 7.70 -13.37
CA GLN A 134 -8.00 8.89 -12.59
C GLN A 134 -7.02 8.56 -11.45
N ILE A 135 -7.27 7.49 -10.69
CA ILE A 135 -6.37 7.02 -9.62
C ILE A 135 -4.97 6.70 -10.17
N ALA A 136 -4.89 5.98 -11.30
CA ALA A 136 -3.62 5.63 -11.92
C ALA A 136 -2.85 6.88 -12.37
N SER A 137 -3.52 7.81 -13.04
CA SER A 137 -2.95 9.08 -13.50
C SER A 137 -2.44 9.93 -12.32
N ALA A 138 -3.25 10.12 -11.27
CA ALA A 138 -2.83 10.89 -10.10
C ALA A 138 -1.63 10.26 -9.38
N LYS A 139 -1.61 8.92 -9.22
CA LYS A 139 -0.45 8.21 -8.67
C LYS A 139 0.80 8.40 -9.52
N GLN A 140 0.67 8.36 -10.85
CA GLN A 140 1.78 8.59 -11.76
C GLN A 140 2.36 10.00 -11.58
N LYS A 141 1.51 11.04 -11.61
CA LYS A 141 1.91 12.45 -11.41
C LYS A 141 2.62 12.65 -10.07
N LEU A 142 2.07 12.13 -8.96
CA LEU A 142 2.71 12.20 -7.64
C LEU A 142 4.08 11.53 -7.64
N SER A 143 4.20 10.39 -8.31
CA SER A 143 5.44 9.63 -8.40
C SER A 143 6.50 10.34 -9.25
N GLU A 144 6.11 11.00 -10.33
CA GLU A 144 6.99 11.85 -11.15
C GLU A 144 7.46 13.07 -10.36
N GLY A 145 6.55 13.78 -9.71
CA GLY A 145 6.89 14.93 -8.86
C GLY A 145 7.83 14.55 -7.71
N ALA A 146 7.61 13.41 -7.06
CA ALA A 146 8.49 12.92 -6.00
C ALA A 146 9.91 12.62 -6.52
N VAL A 147 10.04 12.04 -7.72
CA VAL A 147 11.33 11.81 -8.36
C VAL A 147 12.02 13.14 -8.68
N GLN A 148 11.29 14.11 -9.25
CA GLN A 148 11.86 15.41 -9.56
C GLN A 148 12.31 16.15 -8.30
N ASN A 149 11.49 16.15 -7.24
CA ASN A 149 11.85 16.73 -5.95
C ASN A 149 13.13 16.09 -5.38
N LEU A 150 13.25 14.77 -5.44
CA LEU A 150 14.46 14.07 -5.00
C LEU A 150 15.68 14.45 -5.85
N LEU A 151 15.54 14.60 -7.18
CA LEU A 151 16.62 15.06 -8.04
C LEU A 151 17.07 16.48 -7.68
N ASN A 152 16.12 17.39 -7.43
CA ASN A 152 16.41 18.75 -7.00
C ASN A 152 17.13 18.77 -5.64
N ILE A 153 16.70 17.93 -4.69
CA ILE A 153 17.38 17.78 -3.39
C ILE A 153 18.79 17.21 -3.59
N LYS A 154 18.99 16.23 -4.47
CA LYS A 154 20.33 15.68 -4.74
C LYS A 154 21.27 16.70 -5.37
N ALA A 155 20.76 17.65 -6.15
CA ALA A 155 21.56 18.68 -6.82
C ALA A 155 22.15 19.72 -5.87
N ILE A 156 21.63 19.85 -4.64
CA ILE A 156 22.13 20.78 -3.61
C ILE A 156 23.08 20.13 -2.60
N LEU A 157 23.27 18.81 -2.68
CA LEU A 157 24.21 18.07 -1.84
C LEU A 157 25.61 18.09 -2.45
N THR A 158 26.65 18.06 -1.60
CA THR A 158 28.03 17.87 -2.06
C THR A 158 28.27 16.43 -2.51
N GLU A 159 29.40 16.18 -3.18
CA GLU A 159 29.79 14.83 -3.58
C GLU A 159 29.97 13.90 -2.37
N GLU A 160 30.57 14.39 -1.27
CA GLU A 160 30.70 13.58 -0.05
C GLU A 160 29.34 13.26 0.58
N GLN A 161 28.41 14.22 0.59
CA GLN A 161 27.05 14.00 1.09
C GLN A 161 26.25 13.04 0.20
N LEU A 162 26.44 13.10 -1.12
CA LEU A 162 25.84 12.16 -2.05
C LEU A 162 26.38 10.73 -1.83
N GLN A 163 27.68 10.60 -1.54
CA GLN A 163 28.30 9.34 -1.17
C GLN A 163 27.71 8.81 0.15
N GLN A 164 27.62 9.65 1.18
CA GLN A 164 26.99 9.28 2.46
C GLN A 164 25.52 8.91 2.28
N LEU A 165 24.78 9.63 1.43
CA LEU A 165 23.39 9.30 1.12
C LEU A 165 23.28 7.95 0.41
N ALA A 166 24.20 7.66 -0.53
CA ALA A 166 24.28 6.36 -1.18
C ALA A 166 24.60 5.24 -0.16
N GLU A 167 25.52 5.48 0.78
CA GLU A 167 25.83 4.57 1.88
C GLU A 167 24.64 4.36 2.82
N MET A 168 23.88 5.40 3.15
CA MET A 168 22.66 5.29 3.96
C MET A 168 21.55 4.53 3.21
N GLN A 169 21.44 4.72 1.90
CA GLN A 169 20.53 3.94 1.05
C GLN A 169 21.00 2.48 0.91
N GLU A 170 22.31 2.25 1.01
CA GLU A 170 22.95 0.94 1.00
C GLU A 170 22.90 0.24 2.37
N GLN A 171 22.71 0.99 3.46
CA GLN A 171 22.30 0.45 4.75
C GLN A 171 20.88 -0.11 4.65
N MET A 172 20.83 -1.37 4.19
CA MET A 172 19.78 -2.41 4.16
C MET A 172 18.33 -2.05 4.53
N PRO A 173 17.32 -2.73 3.92
CA PRO A 173 15.90 -2.54 4.22
C PRO A 173 15.62 -2.49 5.72
N VAL A 174 14.62 -1.70 6.12
CA VAL A 174 14.19 -1.50 7.53
C VAL A 174 14.05 -2.83 8.29
N GLU A 175 13.76 -3.92 7.58
CA GLU A 175 13.64 -5.28 8.10
C GLU A 175 14.90 -5.89 8.70
N TRP A 176 16.08 -5.40 8.32
CA TRP A 176 17.38 -5.88 8.79
C TRP A 176 18.00 -4.98 9.85
N ARG A 177 17.30 -3.93 10.27
CA ARG A 177 17.74 -3.10 11.41
C ARG A 177 17.77 -3.97 12.67
N GLY A 178 18.95 -4.09 13.28
CA GLY A 178 19.17 -4.86 14.51
C GLY A 178 19.93 -6.17 14.32
N ILE A 179 20.23 -6.59 13.08
CA ILE A 179 21.10 -7.75 12.82
C ILE A 179 22.48 -7.25 12.42
N ALA A 180 23.50 -7.66 13.16
CA ALA A 180 24.88 -7.32 12.86
C ALA A 180 25.40 -8.14 11.67
N LEU A 181 25.18 -7.65 10.46
CA LEU A 181 25.68 -8.26 9.21
C LEU A 181 27.10 -7.79 8.89
N THR A 182 27.96 -8.71 8.43
CA THR A 182 29.30 -8.38 7.91
C THR A 182 29.22 -7.60 6.59
N LYS A 183 30.32 -6.97 6.17
CA LYS A 183 30.36 -6.22 4.90
C LYS A 183 30.10 -7.14 3.70
N GLU A 184 30.66 -8.34 3.73
CA GLU A 184 30.53 -9.36 2.70
C GLU A 184 29.08 -9.86 2.61
N GLN A 185 28.45 -10.18 3.75
CA GLN A 185 27.03 -10.59 3.81
C GLN A 185 26.13 -9.50 3.21
N ARG A 186 26.34 -8.23 3.59
CA ARG A 186 25.55 -7.10 3.05
C ARG A 186 25.66 -6.99 1.53
N SER A 187 26.88 -7.11 0.99
CA SER A 187 27.12 -7.06 -0.45
C SER A 187 26.41 -8.21 -1.18
N GLN A 188 26.51 -9.43 -0.66
CA GLN A 188 25.83 -10.60 -1.22
C GLN A 188 24.30 -10.46 -1.17
N ILE A 189 23.74 -10.04 -0.03
CA ILE A 189 22.30 -9.81 0.11
C ILE A 189 21.82 -8.72 -0.85
N LYS A 190 22.57 -7.62 -0.99
CA LYS A 190 22.27 -6.55 -1.95
C LYS A 190 22.19 -7.08 -3.39
N ASN A 191 23.12 -7.96 -3.78
CA ASN A 191 23.11 -8.56 -5.12
C ASN A 191 21.92 -9.51 -5.32
N ILE A 192 21.57 -10.34 -4.32
CA ILE A 192 20.38 -11.20 -4.34
C ILE A 192 19.12 -10.35 -4.51
N LEU A 193 18.95 -9.32 -3.67
CA LEU A 193 17.80 -8.42 -3.73
C LEU A 193 17.70 -7.68 -5.06
N LYS A 194 18.82 -7.19 -5.60
CA LYS A 194 18.84 -6.50 -6.90
C LYS A 194 18.42 -7.42 -8.05
N THR A 195 18.90 -8.67 -8.06
CA THR A 195 18.55 -9.67 -9.07
C THR A 195 17.09 -10.07 -8.95
N SER A 196 16.63 -10.39 -7.74
CA SER A 196 15.24 -10.72 -7.44
C SER A 196 14.28 -9.59 -7.80
N LEU A 197 14.65 -8.34 -7.52
CA LEU A 197 13.86 -7.16 -7.86
C LEU A 197 13.58 -7.08 -9.37
N LYS A 198 14.61 -7.28 -10.19
CA LYS A 198 14.49 -7.24 -11.65
C LYS A 198 13.60 -8.37 -12.17
N ALA A 199 13.75 -9.58 -11.64
CA ALA A 199 12.91 -10.73 -12.02
C ALA A 199 11.44 -10.51 -11.61
N ASN A 200 11.22 -10.08 -10.36
CA ASN A 200 9.89 -9.79 -9.83
C ASN A 200 9.21 -8.62 -10.52
N GLN A 201 9.96 -7.66 -11.05
CA GLN A 201 9.41 -6.55 -11.83
C GLN A 201 8.65 -7.05 -13.06
N GLN A 202 9.19 -8.01 -13.81
CA GLN A 202 8.53 -8.57 -14.98
C GLN A 202 7.24 -9.31 -14.62
N LEU A 203 7.25 -10.06 -13.51
CA LEU A 203 6.04 -10.72 -12.98
C LEU A 203 4.97 -9.69 -12.60
N LEU A 204 5.37 -8.63 -11.90
CA LEU A 204 4.46 -7.55 -11.51
C LEU A 204 3.87 -6.82 -12.72
N GLU A 205 4.68 -6.49 -13.72
CA GLU A 205 4.22 -5.87 -14.97
C GLU A 205 3.19 -6.76 -15.66
N THR A 206 3.46 -8.08 -15.73
CA THR A 206 2.52 -9.07 -16.29
C THR A 206 1.22 -9.14 -15.49
N ILE A 207 1.29 -9.19 -14.15
CA ILE A 207 0.10 -9.21 -13.28
C ILE A 207 -0.72 -7.94 -13.47
N ILE A 208 -0.08 -6.78 -13.57
CA ILE A 208 -0.75 -5.50 -13.81
C ILE A 208 -1.47 -5.52 -15.15
N GLN A 209 -0.80 -5.98 -16.22
CA GLN A 209 -1.40 -6.11 -17.54
C GLN A 209 -2.61 -7.05 -17.52
N LEU A 210 -2.47 -8.27 -16.99
CA LEU A 210 -3.57 -9.25 -16.90
C LEU A 210 -4.75 -8.72 -16.08
N ARG A 211 -4.50 -7.97 -15.00
CA ARG A 211 -5.57 -7.31 -14.23
C ARG A 211 -6.24 -6.18 -15.00
N GLY A 212 -5.52 -5.50 -15.90
CA GLY A 212 -6.08 -4.55 -16.85
C GLY A 212 -7.02 -5.25 -17.84
N GLU A 213 -6.53 -6.30 -18.50
CA GLU A 213 -7.32 -7.11 -19.45
C GLU A 213 -8.56 -7.74 -18.80
N LEU A 214 -8.42 -8.25 -17.57
CA LEU A 214 -9.56 -8.79 -16.80
C LEU A 214 -10.61 -7.72 -16.54
N ARG A 215 -10.18 -6.50 -16.20
CA ARG A 215 -11.10 -5.37 -15.98
C ARG A 215 -11.83 -5.01 -17.26
N GLU A 216 -11.11 -4.86 -18.37
CA GLU A 216 -11.71 -4.55 -19.68
C GLU A 216 -12.74 -5.61 -20.10
N GLU A 217 -12.43 -6.90 -19.91
CA GLU A 217 -13.33 -8.00 -20.26
C GLU A 217 -14.59 -8.05 -19.38
N LEU A 218 -14.45 -7.79 -18.08
CA LEU A 218 -15.59 -7.75 -17.15
C LEU A 218 -16.58 -6.63 -17.49
N PHE A 219 -16.14 -5.59 -18.17
CA PHE A 219 -16.96 -4.43 -18.52
C PHE A 219 -17.32 -4.32 -20.00
N ALA A 220 -16.93 -5.31 -20.82
CA ALA A 220 -17.34 -5.39 -22.22
C ALA A 220 -18.85 -5.66 -22.35
N THR A 221 -19.50 -5.06 -23.36
CA THR A 221 -20.95 -5.24 -23.64
C THR A 221 -21.34 -6.72 -23.84
N ASN A 222 -20.42 -7.52 -24.37
CA ASN A 222 -20.56 -8.96 -24.54
C ASN A 222 -19.42 -9.69 -23.83
N SER A 223 -19.36 -9.58 -22.50
CA SER A 223 -18.31 -10.21 -21.69
C SER A 223 -18.24 -11.73 -21.92
N ASP A 224 -17.06 -12.23 -22.27
CA ASP A 224 -16.75 -13.64 -22.42
C ASP A 224 -16.34 -14.23 -21.06
N THR A 225 -17.30 -14.94 -20.45
CA THR A 225 -17.09 -15.63 -19.17
C THR A 225 -15.89 -16.59 -19.18
N ALA A 226 -15.63 -17.27 -20.31
CA ALA A 226 -14.51 -18.19 -20.42
C ALA A 226 -13.17 -17.43 -20.38
N LYS A 227 -13.10 -16.29 -21.08
CA LYS A 227 -11.92 -15.40 -21.05
C LYS A 227 -11.70 -14.79 -19.67
N VAL A 228 -12.76 -14.37 -18.96
CA VAL A 228 -12.67 -13.90 -17.56
C VAL A 228 -12.04 -14.98 -16.67
N GLN A 229 -12.52 -16.22 -16.76
CA GLN A 229 -11.97 -17.34 -15.99
C GLN A 229 -10.50 -17.61 -16.34
N GLN A 230 -10.14 -17.55 -17.63
CA GLN A 230 -8.76 -17.72 -18.09
C GLN A 230 -7.83 -16.63 -17.54
N LEU A 231 -8.27 -15.37 -17.56
CA LEU A 231 -7.51 -14.24 -17.02
C LEU A 231 -7.31 -14.37 -15.51
N GLN A 232 -8.36 -14.75 -14.77
CA GLN A 232 -8.26 -15.02 -13.33
C GLN A 232 -7.27 -16.14 -13.02
N ALA A 233 -7.32 -17.26 -13.75
CA ALA A 233 -6.38 -18.37 -13.59
C ALA A 233 -4.94 -17.94 -13.87
N SER A 234 -4.74 -17.13 -14.92
CA SER A 234 -3.43 -16.59 -15.29
C SER A 234 -2.87 -15.64 -14.23
N ILE A 235 -3.72 -14.77 -13.66
CA ILE A 235 -3.33 -13.89 -12.53
C ILE A 235 -2.92 -14.73 -11.33
N ALA A 236 -3.72 -15.73 -10.95
CA ALA A 236 -3.41 -16.61 -9.83
C ALA A 236 -2.09 -17.36 -10.03
N GLU A 237 -1.81 -17.84 -11.24
CA GLU A 237 -0.54 -18.47 -11.59
C GLU A 237 0.65 -17.51 -11.41
N LYS A 238 0.53 -16.26 -11.90
CA LYS A 238 1.61 -15.27 -11.78
C LYS A 238 1.80 -14.76 -10.35
N ASP A 239 0.71 -14.57 -9.60
CA ASP A 239 0.77 -14.25 -8.17
C ASP A 239 1.49 -15.39 -7.40
N ALA A 240 1.18 -16.67 -7.69
CA ALA A 240 1.88 -17.81 -7.10
C ALA A 240 3.37 -17.86 -7.49
N ALA A 241 3.70 -17.56 -8.75
CA ALA A 241 5.10 -17.48 -9.21
C ALA A 241 5.87 -16.35 -8.51
N LEU A 242 5.23 -15.19 -8.29
CA LEU A 242 5.83 -14.06 -7.57
C LEU A 242 6.09 -14.42 -6.11
N GLU A 243 5.15 -15.07 -5.42
CA GLU A 243 5.34 -15.52 -4.05
C GLU A 243 6.43 -16.60 -3.94
N LYS A 244 6.50 -17.51 -4.91
CA LYS A 244 7.60 -18.48 -5.01
C LYS A 244 8.95 -17.78 -5.16
N ALA A 245 9.08 -16.83 -6.09
CA ALA A 245 10.33 -16.09 -6.31
C ALA A 245 10.76 -15.28 -5.07
N ARG A 246 9.82 -14.66 -4.37
CA ARG A 246 10.07 -13.98 -3.08
C ARG A 246 10.57 -14.95 -2.01
N THR A 247 9.93 -16.12 -1.91
CA THR A 247 10.33 -17.16 -0.95
C THR A 247 11.73 -17.68 -1.24
N GLU A 248 12.05 -17.97 -2.50
CA GLU A 248 13.38 -18.39 -2.94
C GLU A 248 14.44 -17.33 -2.60
N THR A 249 14.13 -16.05 -2.85
CA THR A 249 15.00 -14.91 -2.47
C THR A 249 15.30 -14.91 -0.97
N MET A 250 14.27 -15.11 -0.13
CA MET A 250 14.44 -15.14 1.32
C MET A 250 15.22 -16.38 1.78
N ILE A 251 15.04 -17.53 1.13
CA ILE A 251 15.83 -18.75 1.39
C ILE A 251 17.32 -18.49 1.07
N GLU A 252 17.62 -17.86 -0.07
CA GLU A 252 18.99 -17.51 -0.44
C GLU A 252 19.63 -16.55 0.56
N ILE A 253 18.91 -15.52 1.00
CA ILE A 253 19.38 -14.62 2.04
C ILE A 253 19.62 -15.38 3.36
N ASN A 254 18.70 -16.26 3.76
CA ASN A 254 18.80 -17.04 5.00
C ASN A 254 20.05 -17.94 5.01
N LYS A 255 20.47 -18.49 3.86
CA LYS A 255 21.71 -19.27 3.71
C LYS A 255 22.97 -18.46 4.01
N LEU A 256 22.93 -17.13 3.89
CA LEU A 256 24.05 -16.24 4.20
C LEU A 256 24.16 -15.88 5.69
N LEU A 257 23.13 -16.14 6.49
CA LEU A 257 23.04 -15.73 7.88
C LEU A 257 23.56 -16.82 8.83
N THR A 258 24.20 -16.41 9.94
CA THR A 258 24.54 -17.34 11.02
C THR A 258 23.29 -17.84 11.76
N PRO A 259 23.33 -18.97 12.47
CA PRO A 259 22.22 -19.41 13.32
C PRO A 259 21.72 -18.33 14.29
N GLU A 260 22.63 -17.58 14.91
CA GLU A 260 22.31 -16.51 15.85
C GLU A 260 21.61 -15.34 15.15
N GLN A 261 22.09 -14.94 13.97
CA GLN A 261 21.45 -13.90 13.15
C GLN A 261 20.04 -14.32 12.70
N ARG A 262 19.81 -15.60 12.41
CA ARG A 262 18.49 -16.14 12.04
C ARG A 262 17.52 -16.11 13.20
N GLU A 263 17.98 -16.41 14.41
CA GLU A 263 17.15 -16.31 15.62
C GLU A 263 16.83 -14.84 15.95
N GLN A 264 17.80 -13.93 15.79
CA GLN A 264 17.55 -12.48 15.92
C GLN A 264 16.49 -12.00 14.91
N LEU A 265 16.56 -12.45 13.66
CA LEU A 265 15.57 -12.11 12.63
C LEU A 265 14.17 -12.60 13.01
N LYS A 266 14.07 -13.85 13.51
CA LYS A 266 12.81 -14.45 13.96
C LYS A 266 12.19 -13.67 15.12
N LYS A 267 13.00 -13.30 16.12
CA LYS A 267 12.56 -12.48 17.26
C LYS A 267 12.09 -11.10 16.81
N ALA A 268 12.89 -10.40 16.01
CA ALA A 268 12.54 -9.08 15.48
C ALA A 268 11.28 -9.12 14.59
N SER A 269 11.01 -10.23 13.90
CA SER A 269 9.77 -10.43 13.15
C SER A 269 8.57 -10.65 14.07
N ALA A 270 8.74 -11.38 15.17
CA ALA A 270 7.67 -11.62 16.14
C ALA A 270 7.27 -10.33 16.87
N GLU A 271 8.25 -9.55 17.34
CA GLU A 271 8.03 -8.26 18.00
C GLU A 271 7.27 -7.29 17.08
N ARG A 272 7.70 -7.15 15.82
CA ARG A 272 6.99 -6.28 14.86
C ARG A 272 5.56 -6.71 14.57
N LYS A 273 5.29 -8.03 14.60
CA LYS A 273 3.93 -8.57 14.45
C LYS A 273 3.08 -8.21 15.68
N GLN A 274 3.64 -8.32 16.87
CA GLN A 274 2.99 -7.94 18.11
C GLN A 274 2.69 -6.43 18.16
N ASP A 275 3.69 -5.56 17.93
CA ASP A 275 3.50 -4.10 17.88
C ASP A 275 2.41 -3.69 16.90
N ARG A 276 2.35 -4.38 15.76
CA ARG A 276 1.31 -4.14 14.76
C ARG A 276 -0.07 -4.50 15.29
N GLN A 277 -0.20 -5.64 15.95
CA GLN A 277 -1.46 -6.07 16.55
C GLN A 277 -1.91 -5.11 17.65
N GLU A 278 -0.98 -4.66 18.50
CA GLU A 278 -1.26 -3.68 19.57
C GLU A 278 -1.76 -2.35 19.00
N ARG A 279 -1.08 -1.79 17.99
CA ARG A 279 -1.55 -0.56 17.31
C ARG A 279 -2.93 -0.73 16.67
N ILE A 280 -3.24 -1.90 16.14
CA ILE A 280 -4.57 -2.18 15.58
C ILE A 280 -5.62 -2.21 16.70
N GLN A 281 -5.32 -2.90 17.81
CA GLN A 281 -6.22 -2.97 18.97
C GLN A 281 -6.46 -1.59 19.59
N GLU A 282 -5.42 -0.77 19.73
CA GLU A 282 -5.49 0.60 20.22
C GLU A 282 -6.41 1.45 19.34
N ARG A 283 -6.22 1.42 18.01
CA ARG A 283 -7.10 2.13 17.05
C ARG A 283 -8.54 1.65 17.12
N VAL A 284 -8.78 0.36 17.37
CA VAL A 284 -10.14 -0.18 17.55
C VAL A 284 -10.76 0.36 18.84
N LYS A 285 -10.03 0.36 19.96
CA LYS A 285 -10.48 0.92 21.25
C LYS A 285 -10.79 2.42 21.15
N GLU A 286 -9.91 3.19 20.52
CA GLU A 286 -10.14 4.63 20.27
C GLU A 286 -11.44 4.88 19.48
N ARG A 287 -11.69 4.08 18.44
CA ARG A 287 -12.93 4.17 17.64
C ARG A 287 -14.17 3.79 18.45
N GLN A 288 -14.07 2.81 19.34
CA GLN A 288 -15.16 2.42 20.24
C GLN A 288 -15.46 3.55 21.24
N ASN A 289 -14.43 4.12 21.86
CA ASN A 289 -14.59 5.23 22.82
C ASN A 289 -15.20 6.47 22.16
N LYS A 290 -14.79 6.81 20.92
CA LYS A 290 -15.38 7.92 20.15
C LYS A 290 -16.85 7.70 19.75
N ARG A 291 -17.32 6.45 19.73
CA ARG A 291 -18.71 6.09 19.39
C ARG A 291 -19.60 5.97 20.63
N ALA A 292 -19.04 5.95 21.84
CA ALA A 292 -19.83 5.89 23.05
C ALA A 292 -20.59 7.23 23.22
N PRO A 293 -21.92 7.23 23.40
CA PRO A 293 -22.67 8.46 23.62
C PRO A 293 -22.18 9.14 24.90
N GLN A 294 -21.88 10.44 24.81
CA GLN A 294 -21.64 11.27 25.98
C GLN A 294 -22.95 11.35 26.76
N LYS A 295 -22.96 10.81 27.98
CA LYS A 295 -24.11 10.84 28.88
C LYS A 295 -24.16 12.16 29.65
#